data_AF-A0A6N9C5S0-F1
#
_entry.id   AF-A0A6N9C5S0-F1
#
_cell.length_a   1.000
_cell.length_b   1.000
_cell.length_c   1.000
_cell.angle_alpha   90.00
_cell.angle_beta   90.00
_cell.angle_gamma   90.00
#
_symmetry.space_group_name_H-M   'P 1'
#
loop_
_entity.id
_entity.type
_entity.pdbx_description
1 polymer ?
#
loop_
_entity_poly.entity_id
_entity_poly.type
_entity_poly.pdbx_seq_one_letter_code
_entity_poly.pdbx_strand_id
1 'polypeptide(L)'
;MTRIYEADKLNAGTPQLILKNEHMSVLLQPEIGGRILDVEMNDFPFLHRTYPKSVQFGAYTEYGGIEECIGSPLRNQLWKAPWRIEKGTGDVTLSVISPTRFGRVLLSKTLSLEPNAPILRVEYSFTNFDQQFNKFTFGIHPELCLGNALKNNTYHLPLDDQLLSGGFTALGFKKFVTPSAGWGAVTYDGMAFGMLFPPGLIDNLEIYYPRIGTHFVIQPLIYGVGLSPNRRASFVSMFYFGEGDVDTVRDLYTSKIDELTMNYGPIDAFPERMIKEAQWGPQVTLPFNQFRGASSQPGATRSEVADPNPQAPPAVTVDFQPDSQTEGPDALKLRSEQQRFDLPEITDIRLSNVNGTILVQGWREDTIVLETTLQVQTGTGEEAKQQIEDMRPEVIQRGERLIIRARGEAQQKITVNQCLRVPQHRLRALELNCVNGAATIIDVKPARLKINSATGVVTIRGEIAESAEYDVNTASGDIQMELAESVTCTIDANSVTGVLKCDSNLIDAEVRSNWMSGILNAPKANLRLNSISGNIVLTHANRGEVVKQKDKTATATS
;
A
#
# COMPACT_ATOMS: atom_id res chain seq x y z
N MET A 1 -15.18 1.16 -35.80
CA MET A 1 -15.80 -0.03 -35.14
C MET A 1 -14.73 -1.08 -34.87
N THR A 2 -14.67 -1.60 -33.65
CA THR A 2 -13.71 -2.64 -33.25
C THR A 2 -14.01 -3.97 -33.93
N ARG A 3 -12.98 -4.63 -34.46
CA ARG A 3 -12.99 -6.00 -34.96
C ARG A 3 -12.27 -6.90 -33.97
N ILE A 4 -12.79 -8.10 -33.76
CA ILE A 4 -12.22 -9.11 -32.85
C ILE A 4 -12.04 -10.41 -33.63
N TYR A 5 -10.82 -10.93 -33.65
CA TYR A 5 -10.48 -12.17 -34.36
C TYR A 5 -9.26 -12.86 -33.73
N GLU A 6 -9.00 -14.10 -34.12
CA GLU A 6 -7.81 -14.86 -33.70
C GLU A 6 -6.87 -15.06 -34.89
N ALA A 7 -5.57 -14.97 -34.64
CA ALA A 7 -4.52 -15.33 -35.59
C ALA A 7 -3.22 -15.66 -34.84
N ASP A 8 -2.46 -16.66 -35.28
CA ASP A 8 -1.09 -16.88 -34.80
C ASP A 8 -0.12 -15.89 -35.49
N LYS A 9 -0.25 -14.62 -35.12
CA LYS A 9 0.50 -13.50 -35.69
C LYS A 9 1.98 -13.54 -35.27
N LEU A 10 2.28 -14.18 -34.14
CA LEU A 10 3.62 -14.27 -33.56
C LEU A 10 4.33 -15.60 -33.86
N ASN A 11 3.70 -16.48 -34.65
CA ASN A 11 4.21 -17.82 -35.02
C ASN A 11 4.56 -18.67 -33.77
N ALA A 12 3.68 -18.61 -32.77
CA ALA A 12 3.80 -19.27 -31.48
C ALA A 12 3.30 -20.72 -31.49
N GLY A 13 2.55 -21.14 -32.52
CA GLY A 13 1.78 -22.40 -32.54
C GLY A 13 0.44 -22.31 -31.82
N THR A 14 0.11 -21.16 -31.22
CA THR A 14 -1.17 -20.85 -30.57
C THR A 14 -1.67 -19.48 -31.03
N PRO A 15 -2.92 -19.33 -31.48
CA PRO A 15 -3.44 -18.03 -31.91
C PRO A 15 -3.40 -16.98 -30.79
N GLN A 16 -3.07 -15.73 -31.15
CA GLN A 16 -3.33 -14.56 -30.34
C GLN A 16 -4.77 -14.10 -30.59
N LEU A 17 -5.43 -13.57 -29.56
CA LEU A 17 -6.72 -12.89 -29.68
C LEU A 17 -6.46 -11.40 -29.94
N ILE A 18 -7.00 -10.86 -31.04
CA ILE A 18 -6.67 -9.53 -31.56
C ILE A 18 -7.91 -8.65 -31.53
N LEU A 19 -7.81 -7.48 -30.90
CA LEU A 19 -8.78 -6.38 -30.99
C LEU A 19 -8.18 -5.31 -31.90
N LYS A 20 -8.93 -4.82 -32.91
CA LYS A 20 -8.43 -3.80 -33.85
C LYS A 20 -9.50 -2.78 -34.23
N ASN A 21 -9.18 -1.48 -34.12
CA ASN A 21 -9.97 -0.38 -34.69
C ASN A 21 -9.24 0.18 -35.92
N GLU A 22 -9.48 1.43 -36.30
CA GLU A 22 -8.75 2.09 -37.41
C GLU A 22 -7.43 2.74 -37.00
N HIS A 23 -7.21 2.95 -35.69
CA HIS A 23 -6.02 3.58 -35.13
C HIS A 23 -4.96 2.57 -34.69
N MET A 24 -5.35 1.47 -34.05
CA MET A 24 -4.42 0.53 -33.42
C MET A 24 -4.92 -0.93 -33.39
N SER A 25 -3.99 -1.84 -33.08
CA SER A 25 -4.22 -3.27 -32.91
C SER A 25 -3.63 -3.75 -31.58
N VAL A 26 -4.45 -4.36 -30.72
CA VAL A 26 -4.06 -4.91 -29.41
C VAL A 26 -4.02 -6.43 -29.49
N LEU A 27 -2.90 -7.03 -29.09
CA LEU A 27 -2.67 -8.47 -29.10
C LEU A 27 -2.79 -9.03 -27.68
N LEU A 28 -3.63 -10.04 -27.48
CA LEU A 28 -3.85 -10.71 -26.19
C LEU A 28 -3.46 -12.19 -26.26
N GLN A 29 -2.89 -12.73 -25.16
CA GLN A 29 -2.70 -14.17 -24.99
C GLN A 29 -3.32 -14.66 -23.65
N PRO A 30 -4.58 -15.13 -23.68
CA PRO A 30 -5.33 -15.56 -22.49
C PRO A 30 -4.65 -16.64 -21.65
N GLU A 31 -3.88 -17.53 -22.28
CA GLU A 31 -3.25 -18.71 -21.69
C GLU A 31 -2.08 -18.39 -20.74
N ILE A 32 -1.46 -17.21 -20.87
CA ILE A 32 -0.31 -16.77 -20.07
C ILE A 32 -0.64 -15.50 -19.27
N GLY A 33 -1.68 -15.60 -18.46
CA GLY A 33 -2.09 -14.56 -17.54
C GLY A 33 -2.96 -13.46 -18.13
N GLY A 34 -3.72 -13.75 -19.20
CA GLY A 34 -4.61 -12.75 -19.80
C GLY A 34 -3.86 -11.57 -20.41
N ARG A 35 -2.56 -11.73 -20.66
CA ARG A 35 -1.57 -10.68 -20.93
C ARG A 35 -1.87 -9.95 -22.23
N ILE A 36 -1.75 -8.62 -22.20
CA ILE A 36 -1.68 -7.79 -23.40
C ILE A 36 -0.24 -7.91 -23.90
N LEU A 37 0.01 -8.64 -24.98
CA LEU A 37 1.36 -8.93 -25.49
C LEU A 37 2.00 -7.76 -26.22
N ASP A 38 1.20 -6.99 -26.96
CA ASP A 38 1.67 -5.87 -27.77
C ASP A 38 0.50 -4.92 -28.09
N VAL A 39 0.85 -3.68 -28.42
CA VAL A 39 -0.07 -2.70 -29.01
C VAL A 39 0.64 -2.02 -30.17
N GLU A 40 0.10 -2.19 -31.36
CA GLU A 40 0.64 -1.68 -32.61
C GLU A 40 -0.19 -0.50 -33.12
N MET A 41 0.47 0.64 -33.34
CA MET A 41 -0.02 1.76 -34.15
C MET A 41 1.11 2.16 -35.10
N ASN A 42 0.83 2.27 -36.40
CA ASN A 42 1.78 2.73 -37.43
C ASN A 42 3.17 2.05 -37.36
N ASP A 43 3.19 0.74 -37.10
CA ASP A 43 4.40 -0.09 -36.87
C ASP A 43 5.32 0.37 -35.71
N PHE A 44 4.88 1.32 -34.89
CA PHE A 44 5.60 1.79 -33.71
C PHE A 44 5.36 0.86 -32.50
N PRO A 45 6.42 0.34 -31.85
CA PRO A 45 6.29 -0.51 -30.67
C PRO A 45 6.21 0.32 -29.39
N PHE A 46 5.17 0.10 -28.58
CA PHE A 46 5.04 0.67 -27.24
C PHE A 46 5.53 -0.27 -26.14
N LEU A 47 5.27 -1.57 -26.28
CA LEU A 47 5.51 -2.58 -25.26
C LEU A 47 6.78 -3.37 -25.55
N HIS A 48 7.52 -3.72 -24.50
CA HIS A 48 8.53 -4.76 -24.59
C HIS A 48 7.83 -6.11 -24.82
N ARG A 49 8.35 -6.97 -25.70
CA ARG A 49 7.80 -8.31 -25.91
C ARG A 49 8.91 -9.36 -26.00
N THR A 50 8.78 -10.43 -25.23
CA THR A 50 9.63 -11.62 -25.38
C THR A 50 8.86 -12.84 -25.89
N TYR A 51 7.53 -12.90 -25.69
CA TYR A 51 6.64 -13.92 -26.27
C TYR A 51 6.81 -14.06 -27.81
N PRO A 52 6.84 -15.29 -28.38
CA PRO A 52 6.58 -16.60 -27.75
C PRO A 52 7.74 -17.20 -26.95
N LYS A 53 8.89 -16.52 -26.87
CA LYS A 53 9.95 -16.87 -25.91
C LYS A 53 9.54 -16.37 -24.52
N SER A 54 10.39 -16.63 -23.53
CA SER A 54 10.24 -16.06 -22.19
C SER A 54 11.60 -15.93 -21.54
N VAL A 55 11.71 -15.11 -20.50
CA VAL A 55 12.95 -14.92 -19.75
C VAL A 55 12.71 -15.18 -18.27
N GLN A 56 13.58 -15.98 -17.64
CA GLN A 56 13.34 -16.48 -16.28
C GLN A 56 14.09 -15.68 -15.22
N PHE A 57 13.35 -15.16 -14.24
CA PHE A 57 13.87 -14.37 -13.12
C PHE A 57 13.63 -15.09 -11.80
N GLY A 58 14.42 -16.14 -11.59
CA GLY A 58 14.29 -17.04 -10.45
C GLY A 58 12.97 -17.80 -10.49
N ALA A 59 11.99 -17.32 -9.70
CA ALA A 59 10.64 -17.88 -9.66
C ALA A 59 9.68 -17.24 -10.68
N TYR A 60 9.96 -16.01 -11.16
CA TYR A 60 9.15 -15.30 -12.15
C TYR A 60 9.53 -15.71 -13.58
N THR A 61 8.63 -15.50 -14.54
CA THR A 61 8.89 -15.71 -15.96
C THR A 61 8.25 -14.59 -16.76
N GLU A 62 9.10 -13.74 -17.35
CA GLU A 62 8.76 -12.56 -18.13
C GLU A 62 8.37 -12.95 -19.55
N TYR A 63 7.31 -12.33 -20.07
CA TYR A 63 6.84 -12.50 -21.46
C TYR A 63 6.73 -11.15 -22.21
N GLY A 64 6.92 -10.01 -21.53
CA GLY A 64 6.65 -8.68 -22.08
C GLY A 64 5.21 -8.21 -21.86
N GLY A 65 4.88 -7.03 -22.36
CA GLY A 65 3.51 -6.56 -22.50
C GLY A 65 2.94 -5.90 -21.24
N ILE A 66 1.67 -6.15 -20.95
CA ILE A 66 1.01 -5.72 -19.71
C ILE A 66 0.39 -6.94 -19.01
N GLU A 67 0.81 -7.20 -17.78
CA GLU A 67 0.23 -8.22 -16.88
C GLU A 67 -0.47 -7.59 -15.66
N GLU A 68 -1.27 -8.38 -14.95
CA GLU A 68 -1.83 -8.03 -13.64
C GLU A 68 -1.29 -8.92 -12.52
N CYS A 69 -1.06 -8.32 -11.35
CA CYS A 69 -0.68 -9.02 -10.12
C CYS A 69 -1.71 -8.82 -9.00
N ILE A 70 -1.96 -9.87 -8.22
CA ILE A 70 -2.73 -9.83 -6.96
C ILE A 70 -1.85 -10.36 -5.83
N GLY A 71 -1.58 -9.52 -4.82
CA GLY A 71 -0.70 -9.85 -3.71
C GLY A 71 0.78 -9.83 -4.09
N SER A 72 1.57 -10.78 -3.57
CA SER A 72 3.00 -10.88 -3.86
C SER A 72 3.27 -11.78 -5.08
N PRO A 73 4.12 -11.38 -6.04
CA PRO A 73 4.47 -12.20 -7.21
C PRO A 73 5.01 -13.60 -6.87
N LEU A 74 5.62 -13.77 -5.70
CA LEU A 74 6.14 -15.06 -5.22
C LEU A 74 5.05 -16.04 -4.74
N ARG A 75 3.81 -15.57 -4.52
CA ARG A 75 2.69 -16.40 -4.02
C ARG A 75 1.55 -16.56 -5.02
N ASN A 76 1.42 -15.66 -5.98
CA ASN A 76 0.31 -15.67 -6.93
C ASN A 76 0.83 -15.73 -8.37
N GLN A 77 0.42 -16.76 -9.11
CA GLN A 77 0.88 -17.05 -10.46
C GLN A 77 -0.08 -16.53 -11.53
N LEU A 78 -0.73 -15.38 -11.29
CA LEU A 78 -1.65 -14.77 -12.27
C LEU A 78 -1.02 -14.62 -13.65
N TRP A 79 0.23 -14.16 -13.70
CA TRP A 79 1.09 -14.04 -14.88
C TRP A 79 1.36 -15.36 -15.64
N LYS A 80 0.90 -16.50 -15.11
CA LYS A 80 1.01 -17.86 -15.68
C LYS A 80 -0.32 -18.62 -15.72
N ALA A 81 -1.40 -18.04 -15.21
CA ALA A 81 -2.70 -18.69 -15.16
C ALA A 81 -3.41 -18.56 -16.52
N PRO A 82 -4.14 -19.59 -17.01
CA PRO A 82 -5.02 -19.44 -18.15
C PRO A 82 -6.29 -18.67 -17.75
N TRP A 83 -6.69 -17.69 -18.54
CA TRP A 83 -7.92 -16.91 -18.34
C TRP A 83 -9.03 -17.41 -19.28
N ARG A 84 -10.25 -17.53 -18.75
CA ARG A 84 -11.48 -17.83 -19.52
C ARG A 84 -11.86 -16.61 -20.36
N ILE A 85 -12.19 -16.84 -21.63
CA ILE A 85 -12.47 -15.80 -22.64
C ILE A 85 -13.98 -15.77 -22.93
N GLU A 86 -14.57 -14.58 -22.95
CA GLU A 86 -15.87 -14.31 -23.57
C GLU A 86 -15.72 -13.13 -24.55
N LYS A 87 -16.27 -13.25 -25.76
CA LYS A 87 -16.16 -12.24 -26.83
C LYS A 87 -17.51 -11.57 -27.05
N GLY A 88 -17.57 -10.25 -26.85
CA GLY A 88 -18.73 -9.42 -27.19
C GLY A 88 -18.71 -8.96 -28.64
N THR A 89 -19.58 -8.01 -28.98
CA THR A 89 -19.69 -7.43 -30.33
C THR A 89 -18.59 -6.39 -30.61
N GLY A 90 -18.01 -5.79 -29.57
CA GLY A 90 -16.91 -4.81 -29.68
C GLY A 90 -15.90 -4.86 -28.53
N ASP A 91 -16.02 -5.86 -27.65
CA ASP A 91 -15.27 -6.05 -26.42
C ASP A 91 -14.84 -7.51 -26.22
N VAL A 92 -13.85 -7.73 -25.35
CA VAL A 92 -13.44 -9.06 -24.86
C VAL A 92 -13.39 -9.04 -23.35
N THR A 93 -14.10 -9.96 -22.70
CA THR A 93 -13.97 -10.20 -21.26
C THR A 93 -13.06 -11.39 -21.01
N LEU A 94 -11.97 -11.16 -20.26
CA LEU A 94 -11.12 -12.20 -19.71
C LEU A 94 -11.44 -12.39 -18.23
N SER A 95 -11.41 -13.63 -17.71
CA SER A 95 -11.67 -13.90 -16.29
C SER A 95 -10.85 -15.06 -15.72
N VAL A 96 -10.43 -14.95 -14.46
CA VAL A 96 -9.64 -15.94 -13.73
C VAL A 96 -10.00 -15.95 -12.23
N ILE A 97 -9.98 -17.12 -11.58
CA ILE A 97 -10.07 -17.20 -10.12
C ILE A 97 -8.65 -17.08 -9.55
N SER A 98 -8.41 -16.02 -8.79
CA SER A 98 -7.14 -15.74 -8.14
C SER A 98 -7.15 -16.18 -6.66
N PRO A 99 -6.19 -17.00 -6.20
CA PRO A 99 -6.04 -17.30 -4.78
C PRO A 99 -5.42 -16.10 -4.05
N THR A 100 -5.99 -15.71 -2.91
CA THR A 100 -5.43 -14.70 -2.00
C THR A 100 -4.92 -15.36 -0.71
N ARG A 101 -4.46 -14.57 0.26
CA ARG A 101 -4.12 -15.06 1.61
C ARG A 101 -5.36 -15.51 2.41
N PHE A 102 -6.55 -15.02 2.08
CA PHE A 102 -7.77 -15.10 2.91
C PHE A 102 -8.99 -15.66 2.17
N GLY A 103 -8.77 -16.31 1.02
CA GLY A 103 -9.84 -16.85 0.17
C GLY A 103 -9.50 -16.73 -1.32
N ARG A 104 -10.53 -16.64 -2.14
CA ARG A 104 -10.46 -16.56 -3.59
C ARG A 104 -11.23 -15.34 -4.09
N VAL A 105 -10.72 -14.72 -5.15
CA VAL A 105 -11.35 -13.58 -5.81
C VAL A 105 -11.45 -13.90 -7.29
N LEU A 106 -12.65 -13.76 -7.86
CA LEU A 106 -12.82 -13.76 -9.31
C LEU A 106 -12.35 -12.41 -9.82
N LEU A 107 -11.22 -12.41 -10.53
CA LEU A 107 -10.72 -11.27 -11.28
C LEU A 107 -11.26 -11.37 -12.70
N SER A 108 -11.94 -10.32 -13.14
CA SER A 108 -12.39 -10.14 -14.52
C SER A 108 -11.82 -8.83 -15.05
N LYS A 109 -11.46 -8.79 -16.34
CA LYS A 109 -11.15 -7.56 -17.05
C LYS A 109 -11.83 -7.56 -18.42
N THR A 110 -12.58 -6.50 -18.71
CA THR A 110 -13.27 -6.32 -20.00
C THR A 110 -12.56 -5.24 -20.80
N LEU A 111 -12.02 -5.63 -21.95
CA LEU A 111 -11.21 -4.81 -22.85
C LEU A 111 -12.06 -4.37 -24.04
N SER A 112 -12.08 -3.08 -24.33
CA SER A 112 -12.65 -2.50 -25.55
C SER A 112 -11.75 -1.40 -26.11
N LEU A 113 -11.88 -1.10 -27.41
CA LEU A 113 -11.15 0.01 -28.04
C LEU A 113 -12.09 1.18 -28.24
N GLU A 114 -11.65 2.40 -27.93
CA GLU A 114 -12.39 3.61 -28.29
C GLU A 114 -12.54 3.67 -29.83
N PRO A 115 -13.72 4.05 -30.37
CA PRO A 115 -13.93 3.99 -31.81
C PRO A 115 -12.96 4.87 -32.62
N ASN A 116 -12.66 6.07 -32.11
CA ASN A 116 -12.03 7.17 -32.84
C ASN A 116 -10.69 7.63 -32.21
N ALA A 117 -10.03 6.76 -31.44
CA ALA A 117 -8.77 7.07 -30.75
C ALA A 117 -7.89 5.82 -30.55
N PRO A 118 -6.56 5.96 -30.37
CA PRO A 118 -5.68 4.88 -29.96
C PRO A 118 -5.76 4.65 -28.44
N ILE A 119 -6.96 4.31 -27.95
CA ILE A 119 -7.25 4.10 -26.52
C ILE A 119 -7.83 2.70 -26.31
N LEU A 120 -7.21 1.97 -25.39
CA LEU A 120 -7.69 0.70 -24.85
C LEU A 120 -8.38 0.98 -23.51
N ARG A 121 -9.70 0.87 -23.47
CA ARG A 121 -10.47 0.91 -22.23
C ARG A 121 -10.44 -0.47 -21.59
N VAL A 122 -10.11 -0.54 -20.30
CA VAL A 122 -10.13 -1.78 -19.51
C VAL A 122 -10.94 -1.56 -18.24
N GLU A 123 -12.04 -2.29 -18.12
CA GLU A 123 -12.85 -2.33 -16.90
C GLU A 123 -12.44 -3.54 -16.06
N TYR A 124 -11.83 -3.27 -14.91
CA TYR A 124 -11.40 -4.28 -13.95
C TYR A 124 -12.49 -4.55 -12.92
N SER A 125 -12.67 -5.81 -12.54
CA SER A 125 -13.69 -6.25 -11.61
C SER A 125 -13.17 -7.36 -10.70
N PHE A 126 -13.42 -7.22 -9.40
CA PHE A 126 -13.03 -8.15 -8.34
C PHE A 126 -14.26 -8.59 -7.57
N THR A 127 -14.58 -9.88 -7.63
CA THR A 127 -15.77 -10.45 -6.98
C THR A 127 -15.35 -11.43 -5.89
N ASN A 128 -15.71 -11.14 -4.64
CA ASN A 128 -15.51 -12.05 -3.51
C ASN A 128 -16.74 -12.94 -3.30
N PHE A 129 -16.59 -14.21 -3.64
CA PHE A 129 -17.60 -15.25 -3.51
C PHE A 129 -17.35 -16.20 -2.32
N ASP A 130 -16.32 -15.94 -1.51
CA ASP A 130 -16.02 -16.67 -0.28
C ASP A 130 -16.67 -16.01 0.95
N GLN A 131 -16.87 -16.80 2.00
CA GLN A 131 -17.48 -16.35 3.27
C GLN A 131 -16.53 -15.52 4.16
N GLN A 132 -15.29 -15.27 3.71
CA GLN A 132 -14.28 -14.50 4.43
C GLN A 132 -14.00 -13.17 3.72
N PHE A 133 -13.56 -12.16 4.47
CA PHE A 133 -13.11 -10.89 3.90
C PHE A 133 -11.77 -11.11 3.17
N ASN A 134 -11.74 -10.79 1.88
CA ASN A 134 -10.51 -10.84 1.09
C ASN A 134 -9.79 -9.48 1.14
N LYS A 135 -8.49 -9.48 1.47
CA LYS A 135 -7.61 -8.31 1.39
C LYS A 135 -6.36 -8.62 0.56
N PHE A 136 -6.07 -7.79 -0.44
CA PHE A 136 -4.91 -7.96 -1.33
C PHE A 136 -4.37 -6.62 -1.84
N THR A 137 -3.18 -6.62 -2.42
CA THR A 137 -2.71 -5.54 -3.31
C THR A 137 -3.09 -5.91 -4.72
N PHE A 138 -3.59 -4.98 -5.53
CA PHE A 138 -3.67 -5.13 -6.97
C PHE A 138 -2.60 -4.28 -7.64
N GLY A 139 -2.10 -4.72 -8.79
CA GLY A 139 -1.20 -3.92 -9.61
C GLY A 139 -1.28 -4.31 -11.07
N ILE A 140 -1.04 -3.34 -11.94
CA ILE A 140 -0.92 -3.52 -13.39
C ILE A 140 0.55 -3.27 -13.71
N HIS A 141 1.20 -4.13 -14.49
CA HIS A 141 2.63 -4.09 -14.73
C HIS A 141 2.90 -3.95 -16.25
N PRO A 142 2.92 -2.70 -16.77
CA PRO A 142 3.28 -2.45 -18.16
C PRO A 142 4.81 -2.50 -18.32
N GLU A 143 5.30 -3.48 -19.07
CA GLU A 143 6.68 -3.61 -19.53
C GLU A 143 6.85 -2.76 -20.81
N LEU A 144 7.25 -1.50 -20.67
CA LEU A 144 7.32 -0.52 -21.75
C LEU A 144 8.68 -0.52 -22.45
N CYS A 145 8.68 -0.26 -23.76
CA CYS A 145 9.90 0.07 -24.50
C CYS A 145 9.57 0.87 -25.76
N LEU A 146 9.02 2.10 -25.58
CA LEU A 146 8.59 2.95 -26.69
C LEU A 146 9.74 3.14 -27.69
N GLY A 147 9.50 2.85 -28.97
CA GLY A 147 10.50 2.93 -30.04
C GLY A 147 11.67 1.94 -29.90
N ASN A 148 11.54 0.90 -29.07
CA ASN A 148 12.64 0.06 -28.56
C ASN A 148 13.73 0.83 -27.77
N ALA A 149 13.44 2.05 -27.31
CA ALA A 149 14.44 3.04 -26.90
C ALA A 149 14.50 3.26 -25.38
N LEU A 150 14.72 2.20 -24.60
CA LEU A 150 14.67 2.17 -23.13
C LEU A 150 15.26 3.43 -22.43
N LYS A 151 16.47 3.86 -22.83
CA LYS A 151 17.18 4.95 -22.14
C LYS A 151 16.57 6.34 -22.37
N ASN A 152 15.80 6.50 -23.44
CA ASN A 152 15.29 7.78 -23.91
C ASN A 152 13.81 7.98 -23.55
N ASN A 153 13.16 6.97 -22.96
CA ASN A 153 11.80 7.05 -22.43
C ASN A 153 11.78 7.99 -21.21
N THR A 154 10.92 9.00 -21.24
CA THR A 154 10.71 9.95 -20.12
C THR A 154 9.36 9.69 -19.47
N TYR A 155 9.33 9.38 -18.18
CA TYR A 155 8.09 9.27 -17.41
C TYR A 155 7.64 10.63 -16.88
N HIS A 156 6.33 10.81 -16.74
CA HIS A 156 5.71 12.02 -16.19
C HIS A 156 4.55 11.66 -15.26
N LEU A 157 4.55 12.23 -14.05
CA LEU A 157 3.54 12.01 -13.02
C LEU A 157 3.04 13.34 -12.43
N PRO A 158 1.73 13.52 -12.21
CA PRO A 158 1.21 14.67 -11.49
C PRO A 158 1.55 14.56 -9.99
N LEU A 159 2.14 15.63 -9.43
CA LEU A 159 2.17 15.91 -7.99
C LEU A 159 1.32 17.17 -7.72
N ASP A 160 1.09 17.52 -6.46
CA ASP A 160 0.07 18.50 -6.08
C ASP A 160 0.28 19.88 -6.73
N ASP A 161 1.52 20.38 -6.71
CA ASP A 161 1.90 21.71 -7.24
C ASP A 161 2.86 21.64 -8.45
N GLN A 162 3.19 20.44 -8.95
CA GLN A 162 4.22 20.25 -9.99
C GLN A 162 4.07 18.95 -10.79
N LEU A 163 4.61 18.94 -12.02
CA LEU A 163 4.78 17.73 -12.82
C LEU A 163 6.13 17.08 -12.53
N LEU A 164 6.14 15.91 -11.89
CA LEU A 164 7.35 15.11 -11.73
C LEU A 164 7.68 14.42 -13.06
N SER A 165 8.74 14.88 -13.74
CA SER A 165 9.29 14.23 -14.93
C SER A 165 10.64 13.58 -14.63
N GLY A 166 11.00 12.51 -15.35
CA GLY A 166 12.31 11.88 -15.24
C GLY A 166 12.54 10.80 -16.30
N GLY A 167 13.80 10.40 -16.49
CA GLY A 167 14.17 9.36 -17.46
C GLY A 167 15.04 8.26 -16.85
N PHE A 168 15.75 7.55 -17.72
CA PHE A 168 16.64 6.45 -17.32
C PHE A 168 17.71 6.90 -16.31
N THR A 169 17.72 6.26 -15.14
CA THR A 169 18.69 6.52 -14.08
C THR A 169 19.79 5.46 -14.05
N ALA A 170 19.45 4.22 -13.70
CA ALA A 170 20.37 3.09 -13.62
C ALA A 170 19.62 1.75 -13.70
N LEU A 171 20.33 0.66 -14.02
CA LEU A 171 19.76 -0.69 -13.99
C LEU A 171 19.54 -1.13 -12.55
N GLY A 172 18.35 -1.64 -12.25
CA GLY A 172 17.89 -1.94 -10.90
C GLY A 172 17.33 -0.75 -10.12
N PHE A 173 17.26 0.44 -10.71
CA PHE A 173 16.60 1.60 -10.08
C PHE A 173 15.12 1.31 -9.84
N LYS A 174 14.63 1.63 -8.63
CA LYS A 174 13.23 1.53 -8.25
C LYS A 174 12.81 2.74 -7.41
N LYS A 175 11.60 3.26 -7.63
CA LYS A 175 11.06 4.43 -6.93
C LYS A 175 9.53 4.35 -6.87
N PHE A 176 8.96 4.49 -5.69
CA PHE A 176 7.52 4.65 -5.50
C PHE A 176 7.15 6.14 -5.45
N VAL A 177 6.03 6.50 -6.08
CA VAL A 177 5.47 7.85 -6.09
C VAL A 177 3.95 7.78 -5.97
N THR A 178 3.37 8.42 -4.95
CA THR A 178 1.93 8.69 -4.90
C THR A 178 1.64 9.88 -5.84
N PRO A 179 0.84 9.72 -6.91
CA PRO A 179 0.44 10.83 -7.76
C PRO A 179 -0.69 11.66 -7.11
N SER A 180 -0.83 12.94 -7.49
CA SER A 180 -1.92 13.81 -7.02
C SER A 180 -3.22 13.63 -7.81
N ALA A 181 -3.14 13.11 -9.02
CA ALA A 181 -4.27 12.81 -9.90
C ALA A 181 -4.15 11.40 -10.49
N GLY A 182 -5.26 10.84 -10.99
CA GLY A 182 -5.35 9.46 -11.47
C GLY A 182 -4.68 9.18 -12.82
N TRP A 183 -3.54 9.78 -13.14
CA TRP A 183 -2.86 9.53 -14.41
C TRP A 183 -1.32 9.47 -14.30
N GLY A 184 -0.71 8.89 -15.32
CA GLY A 184 0.73 8.92 -15.56
C GLY A 184 1.03 8.70 -17.04
N ALA A 185 2.15 9.25 -17.52
CA ALA A 185 2.54 9.18 -18.92
C ALA A 185 4.01 8.74 -19.09
N VAL A 186 4.33 8.21 -20.26
CA VAL A 186 5.70 7.94 -20.72
C VAL A 186 5.82 8.40 -22.17
N THR A 187 6.79 9.25 -22.46
CA THR A 187 6.99 9.86 -23.78
C THR A 187 8.32 9.43 -24.41
N TYR A 188 8.32 9.32 -25.74
CA TYR A 188 9.51 9.14 -26.56
C TYR A 188 9.21 9.58 -28.01
N ASP A 189 10.06 10.45 -28.58
CA ASP A 189 10.08 10.80 -30.02
C ASP A 189 8.71 11.17 -30.63
N GLY A 190 7.95 12.04 -29.94
CA GLY A 190 6.62 12.48 -30.38
C GLY A 190 5.50 11.46 -30.14
N MET A 191 5.76 10.38 -29.41
CA MET A 191 4.81 9.34 -29.05
C MET A 191 4.63 9.29 -27.53
N ALA A 192 3.39 9.02 -27.08
CA ALA A 192 3.03 8.92 -25.67
C ALA A 192 2.28 7.62 -25.36
N PHE A 193 2.76 6.91 -24.34
CA PHE A 193 1.96 5.95 -23.57
C PHE A 193 1.33 6.69 -22.40
N GLY A 194 0.00 6.65 -22.28
CA GLY A 194 -0.73 7.24 -21.17
C GLY A 194 -1.52 6.20 -20.39
N MET A 195 -1.63 6.35 -19.08
CA MET A 195 -2.53 5.55 -18.24
C MET A 195 -3.46 6.47 -17.45
N LEU A 196 -4.75 6.19 -17.49
CA LEU A 196 -5.82 6.97 -16.89
C LEU A 196 -6.67 6.10 -15.96
N PHE A 197 -6.93 6.60 -14.76
CA PHE A 197 -7.61 5.93 -13.67
C PHE A 197 -8.52 6.89 -12.89
N PRO A 198 -9.51 6.39 -12.13
CA PRO A 198 -10.37 7.22 -11.31
C PRO A 198 -9.57 8.00 -10.24
N PRO A 199 -9.99 9.23 -9.89
CA PRO A 199 -9.38 10.00 -8.83
C PRO A 199 -9.29 9.22 -7.50
N GLY A 200 -8.09 9.13 -6.93
CA GLY A 200 -7.85 8.44 -5.66
C GLY A 200 -7.81 6.91 -5.72
N LEU A 201 -7.88 6.27 -6.90
CA LEU A 201 -7.77 4.81 -7.00
C LEU A 201 -6.34 4.30 -6.71
N ILE A 202 -5.30 5.04 -7.10
CA ILE A 202 -3.90 4.61 -7.02
C ILE A 202 -3.24 5.14 -5.74
N ASP A 203 -2.69 4.25 -4.92
CA ASP A 203 -1.85 4.61 -3.77
C ASP A 203 -0.42 4.99 -4.19
N ASN A 204 0.13 4.30 -5.20
CA ASN A 204 1.50 4.47 -5.68
C ASN A 204 1.64 4.05 -7.15
N LEU A 205 2.51 4.75 -7.86
CA LEU A 205 3.14 4.30 -9.10
C LEU A 205 4.57 3.84 -8.78
N GLU A 206 4.87 2.58 -9.09
CA GLU A 206 6.21 2.01 -9.04
C GLU A 206 6.93 2.27 -10.38
N ILE A 207 7.93 3.14 -10.33
CA ILE A 207 8.86 3.44 -11.43
C ILE A 207 10.05 2.50 -11.26
N TYR A 208 10.30 1.61 -12.24
CA TYR A 208 11.34 0.59 -12.14
C TYR A 208 12.07 0.36 -13.48
N TYR A 209 13.41 0.31 -13.41
CA TYR A 209 14.28 -0.11 -14.50
C TYR A 209 14.90 -1.46 -14.12
N PRO A 210 14.50 -2.60 -14.74
CA PRO A 210 15.04 -3.92 -14.45
C PRO A 210 16.56 -4.02 -14.57
N ARG A 211 17.17 -4.88 -13.75
CA ARG A 211 18.62 -5.14 -13.78
C ARG A 211 19.15 -5.67 -15.13
N ILE A 212 18.26 -6.22 -15.96
CA ILE A 212 18.52 -6.71 -17.32
C ILE A 212 18.56 -5.61 -18.39
N GLY A 213 17.98 -4.43 -18.15
CA GLY A 213 17.98 -3.34 -19.12
C GLY A 213 17.23 -3.61 -20.43
N THR A 214 16.12 -4.36 -20.38
CA THR A 214 15.28 -4.69 -21.55
C THR A 214 14.10 -3.73 -21.74
N HIS A 215 13.46 -3.33 -20.64
CA HIS A 215 12.21 -2.57 -20.62
C HIS A 215 12.18 -1.55 -19.46
N PHE A 216 11.16 -0.70 -19.42
CA PHE A 216 10.85 0.24 -18.33
C PHE A 216 9.48 -0.09 -17.75
N VAL A 217 9.33 0.01 -16.42
CA VAL A 217 8.04 -0.25 -15.74
C VAL A 217 7.53 1.02 -15.06
N ILE A 218 6.25 1.29 -15.27
CA ILE A 218 5.46 2.31 -14.57
C ILE A 218 4.19 1.65 -14.02
N GLN A 219 4.35 0.88 -12.94
CA GLN A 219 3.31 0.00 -12.40
C GLN A 219 2.40 0.75 -11.41
N PRO A 220 1.11 1.01 -11.71
CA PRO A 220 0.14 1.44 -10.71
C PRO A 220 -0.14 0.32 -9.71
N LEU A 221 -0.18 0.68 -8.43
CA LEU A 221 -0.45 -0.18 -7.29
C LEU A 221 -1.63 0.36 -6.48
N ILE A 222 -2.56 -0.54 -6.15
CA ILE A 222 -3.71 -0.31 -5.28
C ILE A 222 -3.54 -1.22 -4.07
N TYR A 223 -3.26 -0.63 -2.91
CA TYR A 223 -2.95 -1.37 -1.69
C TYR A 223 -4.21 -1.74 -0.91
N GLY A 224 -4.24 -2.96 -0.38
CA GLY A 224 -5.24 -3.35 0.61
C GLY A 224 -6.68 -3.39 0.09
N VAL A 225 -6.89 -3.54 -1.23
CA VAL A 225 -8.17 -3.81 -1.89
C VAL A 225 -8.95 -4.82 -1.05
N GLY A 226 -10.05 -4.34 -0.48
CA GLY A 226 -10.83 -5.04 0.53
C GLY A 226 -12.21 -5.41 0.01
N LEU A 227 -12.54 -6.70 0.06
CA LEU A 227 -13.82 -7.21 -0.40
C LEU A 227 -14.49 -7.99 0.73
N SER A 228 -15.62 -7.51 1.24
CA SER A 228 -16.48 -8.29 2.14
C SER A 228 -17.08 -9.49 1.38
N PRO A 229 -17.56 -10.53 2.08
CA PRO A 229 -18.30 -11.64 1.47
C PRO A 229 -19.47 -11.14 0.61
N ASN A 230 -19.66 -11.76 -0.56
CA ASN A 230 -20.71 -11.42 -1.54
C ASN A 230 -20.69 -9.94 -2.01
N ARG A 231 -19.49 -9.36 -2.13
CA ARG A 231 -19.28 -8.01 -2.70
C ARG A 231 -18.45 -8.05 -3.97
N ARG A 232 -18.70 -7.05 -4.83
CA ARG A 232 -17.95 -6.73 -6.04
C ARG A 232 -17.34 -5.35 -5.90
N ALA A 233 -16.06 -5.20 -6.24
CA ALA A 233 -15.45 -3.92 -6.59
C ALA A 233 -15.21 -3.89 -8.11
N SER A 234 -15.36 -2.75 -8.76
CA SER A 234 -14.90 -2.54 -10.14
C SER A 234 -14.41 -1.12 -10.35
N PHE A 235 -13.55 -0.93 -11.36
CA PHE A 235 -13.13 0.38 -11.83
C PHE A 235 -12.86 0.37 -13.33
N VAL A 236 -12.99 1.54 -13.95
CA VAL A 236 -12.64 1.79 -15.36
C VAL A 236 -11.26 2.41 -15.43
N SER A 237 -10.41 1.89 -16.31
CA SER A 237 -9.12 2.47 -16.67
C SER A 237 -9.00 2.61 -18.18
N MET A 238 -8.13 3.50 -18.65
CA MET A 238 -7.83 3.67 -20.07
C MET A 238 -6.33 3.76 -20.30
N PHE A 239 -5.86 3.12 -21.36
CA PHE A 239 -4.47 3.16 -21.80
C PHE A 239 -4.40 3.80 -23.19
N TYR A 240 -3.62 4.87 -23.32
CA TYR A 240 -3.41 5.62 -24.55
C TYR A 240 -2.09 5.19 -25.20
N PHE A 241 -2.09 5.02 -26.52
CA PHE A 241 -0.94 4.55 -27.31
C PHE A 241 -0.81 5.37 -28.61
N GLY A 242 -0.56 6.67 -28.50
CA GLY A 242 -0.72 7.62 -29.61
C GLY A 242 0.44 8.59 -29.84
N GLU A 243 0.30 9.41 -30.89
CA GLU A 243 1.15 10.56 -31.18
C GLU A 243 0.83 11.69 -30.19
N GLY A 244 1.84 12.26 -29.53
CA GLY A 244 1.69 13.32 -28.56
C GLY A 244 2.74 13.31 -27.45
N ASP A 245 2.39 13.97 -26.36
CA ASP A 245 3.28 14.27 -25.23
C ASP A 245 2.55 14.15 -23.87
N VAL A 246 3.14 14.72 -22.82
CA VAL A 246 2.54 14.73 -21.48
C VAL A 246 1.28 15.58 -21.38
N ASP A 247 1.17 16.65 -22.17
CA ASP A 247 0.00 17.54 -22.16
C ASP A 247 -1.17 16.87 -22.89
N THR A 248 -0.87 16.14 -23.97
CA THR A 248 -1.81 15.25 -24.65
C THR A 248 -2.46 14.23 -23.69
N VAL A 249 -1.68 13.58 -22.82
CA VAL A 249 -2.21 12.63 -21.83
C VAL A 249 -2.98 13.33 -20.70
N ARG A 250 -2.53 14.52 -20.27
CA ARG A 250 -3.18 15.35 -19.24
C ARG A 250 -4.55 15.86 -19.70
N ASP A 251 -4.66 16.33 -20.93
CA ASP A 251 -5.90 16.84 -21.52
C ASP A 251 -6.86 15.69 -21.85
N LEU A 252 -6.33 14.53 -22.25
CA LEU A 252 -7.13 13.31 -22.37
C LEU A 252 -7.69 12.87 -21.01
N TYR A 253 -6.88 12.87 -19.94
CA TYR A 253 -7.35 12.58 -18.58
C TYR A 253 -8.46 13.55 -18.17
N THR A 254 -8.27 14.84 -18.42
CA THR A 254 -9.23 15.90 -18.07
C THR A 254 -10.56 15.76 -18.83
N SER A 255 -10.52 15.37 -20.11
CA SER A 255 -11.71 15.16 -20.94
C SER A 255 -12.40 13.81 -20.74
N LYS A 256 -11.71 12.81 -20.18
CA LYS A 256 -12.25 11.46 -19.91
C LYS A 256 -12.57 11.18 -18.44
N ILE A 257 -12.33 12.10 -17.51
CA ILE A 257 -12.42 11.87 -16.06
C ILE A 257 -13.77 11.30 -15.59
N ASP A 258 -14.88 11.75 -16.18
CA ASP A 258 -16.23 11.29 -15.83
C ASP A 258 -16.54 9.84 -16.31
N GLU A 259 -15.76 9.32 -17.26
CA GLU A 259 -15.86 7.92 -17.70
C GLU A 259 -15.04 6.96 -16.80
N LEU A 260 -14.10 7.50 -16.01
CA LEU A 260 -13.22 6.76 -15.09
C LEU A 260 -13.94 6.48 -13.76
N THR A 261 -14.94 5.60 -13.81
CA THR A 261 -15.77 5.26 -12.64
C THR A 261 -15.12 4.24 -11.69
N MET A 262 -15.54 4.27 -10.42
CA MET A 262 -15.31 3.22 -9.42
C MET A 262 -16.66 2.78 -8.84
N ASN A 263 -16.81 1.49 -8.56
CA ASN A 263 -18.02 0.94 -7.94
C ASN A 263 -17.65 -0.07 -6.84
N TYR A 264 -18.36 -0.04 -5.72
CA TYR A 264 -18.34 -1.10 -4.69
C TYR A 264 -19.76 -1.43 -4.26
N GLY A 265 -20.16 -2.69 -4.40
CA GLY A 265 -21.56 -3.08 -4.27
C GLY A 265 -21.78 -4.55 -3.93
N PRO A 266 -23.04 -4.99 -3.74
CA PRO A 266 -23.38 -6.41 -3.75
C PRO A 266 -23.03 -7.03 -5.12
N ILE A 267 -23.00 -8.36 -5.19
CA ILE A 267 -22.96 -9.06 -6.48
C ILE A 267 -24.41 -9.19 -6.99
N ASP A 268 -24.71 -8.70 -8.19
CA ASP A 268 -26.07 -8.70 -8.76
C ASP A 268 -26.62 -10.12 -8.98
N ALA A 269 -25.75 -11.04 -9.41
CA ALA A 269 -26.02 -12.47 -9.53
C ALA A 269 -24.75 -13.26 -9.22
N PHE A 270 -24.85 -14.28 -8.36
CA PHE A 270 -23.71 -15.14 -8.04
C PHE A 270 -23.28 -15.91 -9.29
N PRO A 271 -22.02 -15.79 -9.76
CA PRO A 271 -21.61 -16.31 -11.06
C PRO A 271 -21.30 -17.81 -11.01
N GLU A 272 -22.27 -18.63 -10.57
CA GLU A 272 -22.12 -20.08 -10.40
C GLU A 272 -21.51 -20.76 -11.62
N ARG A 273 -21.95 -20.37 -12.81
CA ARG A 273 -21.44 -20.92 -14.07
C ARG A 273 -19.95 -20.64 -14.22
N MET A 274 -19.49 -19.41 -13.97
CA MET A 274 -18.07 -19.07 -14.01
C MET A 274 -17.30 -19.79 -12.90
N ILE A 275 -17.85 -19.92 -11.68
CA ILE A 275 -17.16 -20.60 -10.57
C ILE A 275 -17.05 -22.12 -10.78
N LYS A 276 -17.97 -22.71 -11.57
CA LYS A 276 -17.94 -24.12 -12.00
C LYS A 276 -17.08 -24.35 -13.25
N GLU A 277 -17.07 -23.42 -14.20
CA GLU A 277 -16.31 -23.51 -15.47
C GLU A 277 -14.87 -22.99 -15.39
N ALA A 278 -14.57 -22.07 -14.48
CA ALA A 278 -13.21 -21.56 -14.25
C ALA A 278 -12.39 -22.69 -13.64
N GLN A 279 -11.67 -23.41 -14.51
CA GLN A 279 -10.84 -24.52 -14.10
C GLN A 279 -9.83 -24.07 -13.06
N TRP A 280 -9.69 -24.89 -12.03
CA TRP A 280 -8.58 -24.82 -11.09
C TRP A 280 -7.33 -25.18 -11.88
N GLY A 281 -6.68 -24.16 -12.45
CA GLY A 281 -5.73 -24.34 -13.55
C GLY A 281 -4.68 -25.39 -13.21
N PRO A 282 -4.54 -26.46 -14.01
CA PRO A 282 -3.46 -27.42 -13.79
C PRO A 282 -2.14 -26.67 -13.88
N GLN A 283 -1.20 -26.96 -12.98
CA GLN A 283 0.13 -26.36 -13.06
C GLN A 283 0.75 -26.72 -14.41
N VAL A 284 0.97 -25.71 -15.25
CA VAL A 284 1.64 -25.90 -16.54
C VAL A 284 3.11 -26.17 -16.25
N THR A 285 3.46 -27.45 -16.17
CA THR A 285 4.81 -27.94 -15.88
C THR A 285 5.74 -27.70 -17.07
N LEU A 286 6.14 -26.44 -17.25
CA LEU A 286 7.20 -26.07 -18.19
C LEU A 286 8.52 -26.71 -17.73
N PRO A 287 9.36 -27.21 -18.65
CA PRO A 287 10.57 -27.96 -18.32
C PRO A 287 11.65 -27.06 -17.69
N PHE A 288 11.70 -27.05 -16.36
CA PHE A 288 12.78 -26.44 -15.58
C PHE A 288 14.09 -27.23 -15.74
N ASN A 289 15.21 -26.56 -16.01
CA ASN A 289 16.52 -27.15 -15.78
C ASN A 289 17.62 -26.11 -15.50
N GLN A 290 18.43 -26.40 -14.47
CA GLN A 290 19.79 -25.91 -14.22
C GLN A 290 20.09 -24.40 -14.26
N PHE A 291 20.32 -23.81 -13.07
CA PHE A 291 21.62 -23.19 -12.70
C PHE A 291 21.61 -22.78 -11.20
N ARG A 292 22.60 -23.22 -10.42
CA ARG A 292 22.84 -22.76 -9.02
C ARG A 292 24.29 -22.97 -8.59
N GLY A 293 24.85 -21.97 -7.90
CA GLY A 293 26.16 -21.97 -7.24
C GLY A 293 26.65 -20.53 -7.07
N ALA A 294 27.42 -20.16 -6.04
CA ALA A 294 27.79 -20.86 -4.79
C ALA A 294 28.08 -19.83 -3.67
N SER A 295 28.33 -20.29 -2.43
CA SER A 295 28.47 -19.45 -1.22
C SER A 295 29.91 -19.32 -0.70
N SER A 296 30.18 -18.32 0.16
CA SER A 296 31.35 -18.26 1.06
C SER A 296 31.04 -17.45 2.34
N GLN A 297 31.95 -17.41 3.33
CA GLN A 297 31.71 -16.99 4.73
C GLN A 297 32.76 -15.98 5.30
N PRO A 298 32.52 -15.35 6.49
CA PRO A 298 33.24 -14.14 6.96
C PRO A 298 34.22 -14.32 8.15
N GLY A 299 34.81 -13.20 8.63
CA GLY A 299 35.66 -13.07 9.84
C GLY A 299 35.60 -11.64 10.48
N ALA A 300 36.22 -11.43 11.65
CA ALA A 300 36.06 -10.25 12.55
C ALA A 300 37.37 -9.37 12.68
N THR A 301 37.61 -8.39 13.58
CA THR A 301 37.06 -8.05 14.93
C THR A 301 37.32 -6.55 15.32
N ARG A 302 37.08 -6.17 16.59
CA ARG A 302 36.86 -4.78 17.13
C ARG A 302 37.93 -4.21 18.09
N SER A 303 37.89 -2.90 18.39
CA SER A 303 38.49 -2.24 19.59
C SER A 303 37.78 -0.90 19.97
N GLU A 304 38.27 -0.17 20.99
CA GLU A 304 37.55 0.82 21.84
C GLU A 304 38.11 2.29 21.75
N VAL A 305 37.30 3.38 21.69
CA VAL A 305 36.66 4.28 22.72
C VAL A 305 37.56 5.29 23.49
N ALA A 306 37.31 6.61 23.33
CA ALA A 306 37.51 7.74 24.31
C ALA A 306 36.95 9.10 23.78
N ASP A 307 36.80 10.13 24.65
CA ASP A 307 36.13 11.46 24.46
C ASP A 307 36.84 12.54 25.38
N PRO A 308 36.38 13.79 25.76
CA PRO A 308 35.15 14.58 25.46
C PRO A 308 35.19 16.16 25.35
N ASN A 309 34.35 16.75 24.47
CA ASN A 309 33.63 18.07 24.62
C ASN A 309 34.44 19.42 24.76
N PRO A 310 33.84 20.66 24.84
CA PRO A 310 32.53 21.20 24.40
C PRO A 310 32.50 22.60 23.67
N GLN A 311 31.29 23.00 23.22
CA GLN A 311 30.72 24.38 23.00
C GLN A 311 30.40 24.88 21.55
N ALA A 312 29.41 25.79 21.46
CA ALA A 312 28.53 26.11 20.30
C ALA A 312 28.49 27.66 20.01
N PRO A 313 27.55 28.31 19.25
CA PRO A 313 26.29 27.89 18.57
C PRO A 313 26.11 28.52 17.14
N PRO A 314 24.89 28.68 16.55
CA PRO A 314 23.64 27.90 16.57
C PRO A 314 23.19 27.40 15.16
N ALA A 315 22.48 26.28 15.09
CA ALA A 315 21.67 25.86 13.93
C ALA A 315 20.56 24.88 14.39
N VAL A 316 19.68 24.43 13.48
CA VAL A 316 18.80 23.27 13.75
C VAL A 316 19.67 22.01 13.72
N THR A 317 19.94 21.45 14.90
CA THR A 317 20.82 20.29 15.08
C THR A 317 20.02 19.02 15.35
N VAL A 318 20.34 17.94 14.63
CA VAL A 318 20.00 16.58 15.03
C VAL A 318 21.23 16.01 15.72
N ASP A 319 21.19 15.88 17.05
CA ASP A 319 22.29 15.28 17.80
C ASP A 319 22.26 13.75 17.67
N PHE A 320 23.39 13.16 17.31
CA PHE A 320 23.56 11.73 17.13
C PHE A 320 24.48 11.15 18.21
N GLN A 321 23.97 10.21 19.01
CA GLN A 321 24.81 9.29 19.79
C GLN A 321 24.76 7.88 19.15
N PRO A 322 25.90 7.29 18.75
CA PRO A 322 25.92 5.94 18.19
C PRO A 322 25.85 4.89 19.31
N ASP A 323 24.71 4.19 19.39
CA ASP A 323 24.44 3.16 20.39
C ASP A 323 25.37 1.93 20.34
N SER A 324 25.38 1.18 21.44
CA SER A 324 26.23 0.01 21.65
C SER A 324 26.05 -1.09 20.60
N GLN A 325 27.14 -1.48 19.94
CA GLN A 325 27.18 -2.65 19.05
C GLN A 325 27.37 -3.95 19.85
N THR A 326 26.60 -4.98 19.54
CA THR A 326 26.89 -6.38 19.92
C THR A 326 27.39 -7.14 18.69
N GLU A 327 28.63 -7.65 18.73
CA GLU A 327 29.17 -8.48 17.65
C GLU A 327 28.74 -9.93 17.83
N GLY A 328 28.11 -10.51 16.80
CA GLY A 328 27.62 -11.88 16.77
C GLY A 328 26.97 -12.22 15.43
N PRO A 329 26.62 -13.50 15.19
CA PRO A 329 25.96 -13.92 13.96
C PRO A 329 24.54 -13.34 13.80
N ASP A 330 23.86 -13.08 14.92
CA ASP A 330 22.64 -12.26 14.98
C ASP A 330 23.03 -10.81 15.27
N ALA A 331 23.55 -10.11 14.24
CA ALA A 331 24.07 -8.76 14.35
C ALA A 331 22.94 -7.71 14.50
N LEU A 332 22.33 -7.66 15.68
CA LEU A 332 21.34 -6.66 16.05
C LEU A 332 21.97 -5.27 16.00
N LYS A 333 21.53 -4.43 15.06
CA LYS A 333 21.95 -3.03 15.01
C LYS A 333 20.77 -2.10 15.27
N LEU A 334 21.01 -1.13 16.15
CA LEU A 334 20.08 -0.07 16.51
C LEU A 334 20.58 1.28 15.98
N ARG A 335 19.66 2.17 15.58
CA ARG A 335 19.88 3.61 15.43
C ARG A 335 18.68 4.33 16.04
N SER A 336 18.91 5.09 17.11
CA SER A 336 17.94 6.09 17.56
C SER A 336 18.20 7.42 16.85
N GLU A 337 17.13 8.17 16.58
CA GLU A 337 17.17 9.48 15.93
C GLU A 337 16.04 10.34 16.50
N GLN A 338 16.36 11.55 16.99
CA GLN A 338 15.37 12.47 17.56
C GLN A 338 15.30 13.76 16.72
N GLN A 339 14.09 14.13 16.31
CA GLN A 339 13.80 15.36 15.58
C GLN A 339 12.78 16.19 16.38
N ARG A 340 13.03 17.50 16.53
CA ARG A 340 12.13 18.45 17.21
C ARG A 340 11.62 19.48 16.20
N PHE A 341 10.34 19.81 16.32
CA PHE A 341 9.65 20.71 15.41
C PHE A 341 8.89 21.78 16.20
N ASP A 342 9.40 23.01 16.16
CA ASP A 342 8.77 24.19 16.75
C ASP A 342 7.73 24.76 15.77
N LEU A 343 6.70 23.95 15.45
CA LEU A 343 5.71 24.23 14.41
C LEU A 343 4.30 24.44 15.01
N PRO A 344 3.98 25.65 15.53
CA PRO A 344 2.74 25.94 16.23
C PRO A 344 1.47 25.86 15.35
N GLU A 345 1.64 25.82 14.03
CA GLU A 345 0.56 25.74 13.03
C GLU A 345 0.17 24.29 12.67
N ILE A 346 0.90 23.27 13.13
CA ILE A 346 0.56 21.88 12.83
C ILE A 346 -0.69 21.45 13.60
N THR A 347 -1.75 21.18 12.85
CA THR A 347 -3.04 20.68 13.36
C THR A 347 -3.39 19.31 12.77
N ASP A 348 -2.83 18.94 11.61
CA ASP A 348 -3.00 17.63 10.98
C ASP A 348 -1.68 16.83 11.04
N ILE A 349 -1.69 15.61 11.56
CA ILE A 349 -0.54 14.69 11.51
C ILE A 349 -0.93 13.38 10.83
N ARG A 350 -0.11 12.93 9.87
CA ARG A 350 -0.20 11.61 9.23
C ARG A 350 1.09 10.84 9.45
N LEU A 351 1.03 9.69 10.12
CA LEU A 351 2.20 8.84 10.41
C LEU A 351 1.98 7.43 9.88
N SER A 352 2.93 6.94 9.07
CA SER A 352 2.84 5.63 8.38
C SER A 352 4.05 4.75 8.66
N ASN A 353 3.80 3.56 9.22
CA ASN A 353 4.79 2.54 9.57
C ASN A 353 4.41 1.17 8.97
N VAL A 354 5.40 0.39 8.54
CA VAL A 354 5.20 -0.92 7.87
C VAL A 354 5.58 -2.09 8.79
N ASN A 355 6.54 -1.90 9.70
CA ASN A 355 6.94 -2.94 10.64
C ASN A 355 7.53 -2.30 11.92
N GLY A 356 6.93 -2.57 13.07
CA GLY A 356 7.31 -2.00 14.37
C GLY A 356 6.24 -1.09 14.97
N THR A 357 6.56 -0.42 16.08
CA THR A 357 5.55 0.29 16.88
C THR A 357 5.36 1.75 16.49
N ILE A 358 4.16 2.25 16.77
CA ILE A 358 3.84 3.69 16.83
C ILE A 358 3.37 3.98 18.25
N LEU A 359 3.94 4.99 18.89
CA LEU A 359 3.45 5.60 20.12
C LEU A 359 3.22 7.09 19.85
N VAL A 360 2.01 7.58 20.09
CA VAL A 360 1.73 9.03 20.09
C VAL A 360 1.32 9.44 21.51
N GLN A 361 2.05 10.39 22.10
CA GLN A 361 1.82 10.82 23.47
C GLN A 361 1.55 12.32 23.52
N GLY A 362 0.46 12.70 24.19
CA GLY A 362 0.12 14.09 24.43
C GLY A 362 0.96 14.69 25.56
N TRP A 363 1.63 15.82 25.30
CA TRP A 363 2.42 16.54 26.31
C TRP A 363 2.11 18.05 26.37
N ARG A 364 2.73 18.74 27.34
CA ARG A 364 2.46 20.15 27.69
C ARG A 364 3.30 21.17 26.92
N GLU A 365 4.23 20.74 26.07
CA GLU A 365 5.03 21.64 25.24
C GLU A 365 4.31 21.94 23.92
N ASP A 366 4.41 23.18 23.44
CA ASP A 366 3.86 23.64 22.15
C ASP A 366 4.71 23.19 20.93
N THR A 367 5.41 22.07 21.07
CA THR A 367 6.34 21.53 20.05
C THR A 367 6.02 20.08 19.77
N ILE A 368 6.44 19.59 18.62
CA ILE A 368 6.35 18.16 18.27
C ILE A 368 7.75 17.57 18.37
N VAL A 369 7.87 16.38 18.97
CA VAL A 369 9.12 15.61 19.00
C VAL A 369 8.87 14.22 18.43
N LEU A 370 9.64 13.85 17.41
CA LEU A 370 9.68 12.50 16.85
C LEU A 370 10.99 11.83 17.27
N GLU A 371 10.89 10.80 18.10
CA GLU A 371 11.94 9.82 18.36
C GLU A 371 11.68 8.61 17.44
N THR A 372 12.66 8.20 16.65
CA THR A 372 12.58 7.01 15.78
C THR A 372 13.75 6.08 16.06
N THR A 373 13.46 4.88 16.55
CA THR A 373 14.43 3.79 16.71
C THR A 373 14.30 2.82 15.55
N LEU A 374 15.33 2.72 14.72
CA LEU A 374 15.49 1.66 13.73
C LEU A 374 16.22 0.47 14.36
N GLN A 375 15.71 -0.73 14.12
CA GLN A 375 16.28 -2.00 14.56
C GLN A 375 16.36 -2.93 13.35
N VAL A 376 17.54 -3.46 13.02
CA VAL A 376 17.73 -4.36 11.87
C VAL A 376 18.30 -5.70 12.32
N GLN A 377 17.75 -6.78 11.74
CA GLN A 377 18.20 -8.15 11.96
C GLN A 377 18.61 -8.79 10.64
N THR A 378 19.94 -8.84 10.40
CA THR A 378 20.59 -9.44 9.23
C THR A 378 21.73 -10.36 9.65
N GLY A 379 22.14 -11.27 8.77
CA GLY A 379 23.21 -12.24 9.06
C GLY A 379 24.63 -11.66 9.03
N THR A 380 24.78 -10.38 8.69
CA THR A 380 26.03 -9.62 8.82
C THR A 380 25.74 -8.21 9.35
N GLY A 381 26.70 -7.64 10.10
CA GLY A 381 26.62 -6.27 10.60
C GLY A 381 26.83 -5.19 9.53
N GLU A 382 27.43 -5.55 8.39
CA GLU A 382 27.60 -4.66 7.23
C GLU A 382 26.30 -4.52 6.43
N GLU A 383 25.56 -5.61 6.20
CA GLU A 383 24.17 -5.55 5.71
C GLU A 383 23.29 -4.71 6.65
N ALA A 384 23.43 -4.90 7.97
CA ALA A 384 22.68 -4.14 8.97
C ALA A 384 23.02 -2.64 8.89
N LYS A 385 24.30 -2.30 8.69
CA LYS A 385 24.76 -0.92 8.53
C LYS A 385 24.15 -0.29 7.28
N GLN A 386 24.28 -0.92 6.12
CA GLN A 386 23.77 -0.38 4.86
C GLN A 386 22.25 -0.22 4.91
N GLN A 387 21.51 -1.24 5.36
CA GLN A 387 20.05 -1.17 5.47
C GLN A 387 19.57 -0.10 6.47
N ILE A 388 20.33 0.20 7.52
CA ILE A 388 20.04 1.35 8.39
C ILE A 388 20.36 2.67 7.69
N GLU A 389 21.48 2.79 6.98
CA GLU A 389 21.89 4.05 6.33
C GLU A 389 20.98 4.44 5.15
N ASP A 390 20.46 3.44 4.42
CA ASP A 390 19.44 3.54 3.39
C ASP A 390 18.05 3.90 3.96
N MET A 391 17.76 3.48 5.20
CA MET A 391 16.47 3.68 5.86
C MET A 391 16.44 4.99 6.66
N ARG A 392 15.55 5.91 6.28
CA ARG A 392 15.37 7.18 6.99
C ARG A 392 13.91 7.51 7.27
N PRO A 393 13.58 8.12 8.42
CA PRO A 393 12.30 8.78 8.61
C PRO A 393 12.25 10.00 7.68
N GLU A 394 11.32 9.97 6.73
CA GLU A 394 11.00 11.08 5.84
C GLU A 394 9.87 11.89 6.50
N VAL A 395 10.19 13.11 6.92
CA VAL A 395 9.25 14.05 7.52
C VAL A 395 9.02 15.21 6.55
N ILE A 396 7.76 15.44 6.19
CA ILE A 396 7.35 16.43 5.18
C ILE A 396 6.28 17.32 5.80
N GLN A 397 6.56 18.63 5.91
CA GLN A 397 5.54 19.62 6.23
C GLN A 397 4.88 20.13 4.94
N ARG A 398 3.55 20.30 4.99
CA ARG A 398 2.72 20.94 3.95
C ARG A 398 1.67 21.82 4.65
N GLY A 399 2.00 23.09 4.87
CA GLY A 399 1.17 24.00 5.68
C GLY A 399 0.96 23.46 7.10
N GLU A 400 -0.31 23.39 7.52
CA GLU A 400 -0.76 22.83 8.81
C GLU A 400 -0.58 21.31 8.96
N ARG A 401 -0.11 20.60 7.92
CA ARG A 401 -0.01 19.14 7.90
C ARG A 401 1.44 18.64 7.99
N LEU A 402 1.71 17.74 8.93
CA LEU A 402 2.96 16.99 9.05
C LEU A 402 2.76 15.54 8.58
N ILE A 403 3.58 15.08 7.64
CA ILE A 403 3.57 13.71 7.11
C ILE A 403 4.87 13.03 7.52
N ILE A 404 4.78 11.90 8.23
CA ILE A 404 5.90 11.12 8.74
C ILE A 404 5.82 9.71 8.14
N ARG A 405 6.86 9.25 7.42
CA ARG A 405 6.92 7.89 6.87
C ARG A 405 8.33 7.32 6.89
N ALA A 406 8.48 6.02 7.11
CA ALA A 406 9.78 5.36 7.11
C ALA A 406 10.10 4.78 5.72
N ARG A 407 11.11 5.33 5.03
CA ARG A 407 11.41 5.03 3.62
C ARG A 407 12.68 4.19 3.46
N GLY A 408 12.56 3.09 2.71
CA GLY A 408 13.65 2.18 2.32
C GLY A 408 13.09 0.91 1.65
N GLU A 409 13.91 0.15 0.91
CA GLU A 409 13.42 -1.02 0.15
C GLU A 409 13.28 -2.31 1.00
N ALA A 410 14.04 -2.43 2.09
CA ALA A 410 14.25 -3.68 2.84
C ALA A 410 13.28 -3.90 4.03
N GLN A 411 12.10 -3.27 4.02
CA GLN A 411 11.18 -3.15 5.19
C GLN A 411 10.78 -4.45 5.91
N GLN A 412 10.99 -5.64 5.31
CA GLN A 412 10.69 -6.93 5.96
C GLN A 412 11.72 -7.37 7.03
N LYS A 413 12.91 -6.76 7.08
CA LYS A 413 13.96 -7.05 8.09
C LYS A 413 14.27 -5.88 9.02
N ILE A 414 13.58 -4.75 8.81
CA ILE A 414 13.76 -3.51 9.57
C ILE A 414 12.52 -3.31 10.43
N THR A 415 12.70 -3.24 11.74
CA THR A 415 11.68 -2.78 12.68
C THR A 415 11.91 -1.30 12.95
N VAL A 416 10.88 -0.49 12.76
CA VAL A 416 10.87 0.95 12.99
C VAL A 416 9.94 1.20 14.16
N ASN A 417 10.46 1.72 15.26
CA ASN A 417 9.66 2.12 16.42
C ASN A 417 9.63 3.65 16.48
N GLN A 418 8.45 4.25 16.49
CA GLN A 418 8.29 5.71 16.42
C GLN A 418 7.50 6.22 17.64
N CYS A 419 8.13 7.09 18.42
CA CYS A 419 7.54 7.78 19.57
C CYS A 419 7.37 9.27 19.19
N LEU A 420 6.12 9.72 19.08
CA LEU A 420 5.76 11.07 18.68
C LEU A 420 5.07 11.80 19.85
N ARG A 421 5.76 12.79 20.43
CA ARG A 421 5.15 13.69 21.44
C ARG A 421 4.53 14.89 20.76
N VAL A 422 3.29 15.21 21.13
CA VAL A 422 2.45 16.24 20.47
C VAL A 422 1.70 17.10 21.50
N PRO A 423 1.41 18.39 21.21
CA PRO A 423 0.64 19.23 22.14
C PRO A 423 -0.77 18.68 22.36
N GLN A 424 -1.18 18.43 23.61
CA GLN A 424 -2.40 17.68 23.98
C GLN A 424 -3.71 18.19 23.36
N HIS A 425 -3.79 19.48 22.99
CA HIS A 425 -5.04 20.16 22.63
C HIS A 425 -4.98 20.93 21.29
N ARG A 426 -3.94 20.72 20.46
CA ARG A 426 -3.75 21.45 19.19
C ARG A 426 -4.06 20.64 17.93
N LEU A 427 -4.18 19.32 18.03
CA LEU A 427 -4.44 18.48 16.85
C LEU A 427 -5.93 18.51 16.45
N ARG A 428 -6.17 18.91 15.21
CA ARG A 428 -7.44 18.76 14.50
C ARG A 428 -7.59 17.35 13.91
N ALA A 429 -6.49 16.75 13.44
CA ALA A 429 -6.50 15.42 12.87
C ALA A 429 -5.23 14.61 13.19
N LEU A 430 -5.41 13.32 13.48
CA LEU A 430 -4.33 12.34 13.59
C LEU A 430 -4.70 11.11 12.74
N GLU A 431 -3.88 10.79 11.74
CA GLU A 431 -4.01 9.58 10.91
C GLU A 431 -2.80 8.66 11.12
N LEU A 432 -3.04 7.44 11.61
CA LEU A 432 -2.02 6.41 11.78
C LEU A 432 -2.25 5.24 10.81
N ASN A 433 -1.22 4.87 10.06
CA ASN A 433 -1.24 3.68 9.21
C ASN A 433 -0.15 2.70 9.66
N CYS A 434 -0.56 1.50 10.08
CA CYS A 434 0.33 0.41 10.46
C CYS A 434 0.10 -0.82 9.57
N VAL A 435 1.17 -1.48 9.12
CA VAL A 435 1.03 -2.79 8.44
C VAL A 435 1.28 -3.94 9.41
N ASN A 436 2.40 -3.93 10.15
CA ASN A 436 2.72 -4.96 11.14
C ASN A 436 3.26 -4.32 12.43
N GLY A 437 2.43 -4.22 13.47
CA GLY A 437 2.89 -3.72 14.76
C GLY A 437 1.80 -3.00 15.57
N ALA A 438 2.17 -2.57 16.78
CA ALA A 438 1.24 -1.90 17.69
C ALA A 438 1.17 -0.39 17.42
N ALA A 439 -0.02 0.19 17.57
CA ALA A 439 -0.25 1.63 17.53
C ALA A 439 -0.89 2.09 18.85
N THR A 440 -0.15 2.83 19.66
CA THR A 440 -0.55 3.28 20.99
C THR A 440 -0.73 4.79 21.02
N ILE A 441 -1.85 5.28 21.55
CA ILE A 441 -2.13 6.69 21.77
C ILE A 441 -2.40 6.93 23.26
N ILE A 442 -1.75 7.94 23.84
CA ILE A 442 -1.87 8.30 25.26
C ILE A 442 -2.08 9.81 25.40
N ASP A 443 -3.18 10.23 26.02
CA ASP A 443 -3.50 11.62 26.38
C ASP A 443 -3.52 12.64 25.21
N VAL A 444 -3.72 12.17 23.97
CA VAL A 444 -3.95 13.01 22.79
C VAL A 444 -5.45 13.13 22.51
N LYS A 445 -5.97 14.35 22.38
CA LYS A 445 -7.41 14.62 22.16
C LYS A 445 -7.68 15.24 20.77
N PRO A 446 -7.40 14.54 19.65
CA PRO A 446 -7.64 15.11 18.33
C PRO A 446 -9.14 15.21 18.03
N ALA A 447 -9.57 16.23 17.28
CA ALA A 447 -10.97 16.31 16.83
C ALA A 447 -11.33 15.18 15.84
N ARG A 448 -10.36 14.67 15.07
CA ARG A 448 -10.53 13.51 14.21
C ARG A 448 -9.37 12.54 14.40
N LEU A 449 -9.66 11.27 14.70
CA LEU A 449 -8.68 10.20 14.75
C LEU A 449 -9.01 9.17 13.67
N LYS A 450 -8.02 8.79 12.86
CA LYS A 450 -8.13 7.65 11.96
C LYS A 450 -6.97 6.69 12.18
N ILE A 451 -7.26 5.41 12.36
CA ILE A 451 -6.23 4.37 12.48
C ILE A 451 -6.56 3.24 11.53
N ASN A 452 -5.61 2.89 10.67
CA ASN A 452 -5.68 1.70 9.83
C ASN A 452 -4.54 0.76 10.22
N SER A 453 -4.85 -0.44 10.73
CA SER A 453 -3.85 -1.49 10.98
C SER A 453 -4.13 -2.74 10.14
N ALA A 454 -3.11 -3.32 9.50
CA ALA A 454 -3.27 -4.65 8.92
C ALA A 454 -3.07 -5.75 9.98
N THR A 455 -2.05 -5.66 10.85
CA THR A 455 -1.84 -6.58 11.96
C THR A 455 -1.20 -5.90 13.18
N GLY A 456 -1.53 -6.38 14.39
CA GLY A 456 -1.02 -5.86 15.67
C GLY A 456 -2.11 -5.26 16.56
N VAL A 457 -1.74 -4.69 17.72
CA VAL A 457 -2.70 -4.14 18.69
C VAL A 457 -2.81 -2.61 18.56
N VAL A 458 -4.03 -2.09 18.51
CA VAL A 458 -4.29 -0.65 18.63
C VAL A 458 -4.75 -0.35 20.05
N THR A 459 -4.03 0.51 20.77
CA THR A 459 -4.34 0.90 22.16
C THR A 459 -4.57 2.40 22.23
N ILE A 460 -5.71 2.86 22.74
CA ILE A 460 -6.03 4.28 22.92
C ILE A 460 -6.35 4.53 24.39
N ARG A 461 -5.68 5.50 25.02
CA ARG A 461 -5.81 5.84 26.44
C ARG A 461 -6.09 7.32 26.65
N GLY A 462 -7.04 7.62 27.54
CA GLY A 462 -7.30 8.97 28.06
C GLY A 462 -8.74 9.45 27.83
N GLU A 463 -8.88 10.75 27.58
CA GLU A 463 -10.15 11.38 27.22
C GLU A 463 -10.32 11.52 25.70
N ILE A 464 -11.56 11.77 25.27
CA ILE A 464 -11.93 12.10 23.89
C ILE A 464 -12.47 13.54 23.87
N ALA A 465 -12.19 14.31 22.82
CA ALA A 465 -12.71 15.66 22.69
C ALA A 465 -14.22 15.68 22.39
N GLU A 466 -14.92 16.74 22.79
CA GLU A 466 -16.32 16.92 22.40
C GLU A 466 -16.43 17.08 20.87
N SER A 467 -17.48 16.51 20.26
CA SER A 467 -17.67 16.43 18.80
C SER A 467 -16.56 15.71 18.02
N ALA A 468 -15.76 14.86 18.68
CA ALA A 468 -14.72 14.10 18.00
C ALA A 468 -15.25 12.92 17.18
N GLU A 469 -14.55 12.59 16.08
CA GLU A 469 -14.81 11.44 15.21
C GLU A 469 -13.60 10.50 15.21
N TYR A 470 -13.72 9.29 15.77
CA TYR A 470 -12.65 8.29 15.80
C TYR A 470 -13.04 7.10 14.92
N ASP A 471 -12.23 6.80 13.89
CA ASP A 471 -12.41 5.70 12.92
C ASP A 471 -11.21 4.74 13.01
N VAL A 472 -11.37 3.64 13.76
CA VAL A 472 -10.31 2.67 14.06
C VAL A 472 -10.60 1.35 13.35
N ASN A 473 -9.75 0.98 12.40
CA ASN A 473 -9.94 -0.18 11.54
C ASN A 473 -8.73 -1.12 11.62
N THR A 474 -8.94 -2.37 12.03
CA THR A 474 -7.92 -3.42 11.99
C THR A 474 -8.36 -4.57 11.06
N ALA A 475 -7.41 -5.26 10.42
CA ALA A 475 -7.73 -6.52 9.75
C ALA A 475 -7.57 -7.69 10.72
N SER A 476 -6.35 -7.99 11.15
CA SER A 476 -6.06 -9.11 12.06
C SER A 476 -5.28 -8.59 13.27
N GLY A 477 -6.00 -7.94 14.18
CA GLY A 477 -5.40 -7.17 15.28
C GLY A 477 -6.43 -6.62 16.28
N ASP A 478 -6.10 -6.64 17.57
CA ASP A 478 -7.03 -6.23 18.63
C ASP A 478 -7.11 -4.70 18.76
N ILE A 479 -8.27 -4.19 19.16
CA ILE A 479 -8.51 -2.79 19.53
C ILE A 479 -8.78 -2.73 21.04
N GLN A 480 -8.04 -1.88 21.75
CA GLN A 480 -8.15 -1.68 23.20
C GLN A 480 -8.34 -0.18 23.47
N MET A 481 -9.45 0.20 24.09
CA MET A 481 -9.73 1.58 24.48
C MET A 481 -9.90 1.68 26.00
N GLU A 482 -9.07 2.49 26.64
CA GLU A 482 -9.09 2.76 28.08
C GLU A 482 -9.52 4.21 28.31
N LEU A 483 -10.82 4.39 28.58
CA LEU A 483 -11.52 5.67 28.52
C LEU A 483 -11.73 6.26 29.91
N ALA A 484 -11.45 7.56 30.07
CA ALA A 484 -11.79 8.28 31.30
C ALA A 484 -13.31 8.16 31.64
N GLU A 485 -13.65 8.12 32.92
CA GLU A 485 -15.05 8.02 33.40
C GLU A 485 -15.96 9.14 32.84
N SER A 486 -15.38 10.29 32.52
CA SER A 486 -16.05 11.48 31.97
C SER A 486 -16.32 11.45 30.47
N VAL A 487 -15.85 10.45 29.73
CA VAL A 487 -16.04 10.35 28.27
C VAL A 487 -17.53 10.24 27.94
N THR A 488 -17.94 11.00 26.92
CA THR A 488 -19.33 11.06 26.43
C THR A 488 -19.34 10.77 24.93
N CYS A 489 -19.71 9.55 24.52
CA CYS A 489 -19.68 9.15 23.11
C CYS A 489 -20.71 8.10 22.71
N THR A 490 -21.15 8.15 21.46
CA THR A 490 -21.77 7.02 20.74
C THR A 490 -20.68 6.03 20.32
N ILE A 491 -20.96 4.74 20.40
CA ILE A 491 -20.07 3.65 19.98
C ILE A 491 -20.75 2.80 18.89
N ASP A 492 -20.03 2.51 17.80
CA ASP A 492 -20.34 1.49 16.79
C ASP A 492 -19.11 0.56 16.67
N ALA A 493 -19.20 -0.64 17.24
CA ALA A 493 -18.09 -1.60 17.32
C ALA A 493 -18.45 -2.93 16.63
N ASN A 494 -17.56 -3.42 15.76
CA ASN A 494 -17.81 -4.56 14.88
C ASN A 494 -16.55 -5.43 14.77
N SER A 495 -16.67 -6.73 15.00
CA SER A 495 -15.62 -7.71 14.65
C SER A 495 -16.25 -8.91 13.96
N VAL A 496 -15.65 -9.41 12.88
CA VAL A 496 -16.26 -10.52 12.13
C VAL A 496 -16.09 -11.86 12.86
N THR A 497 -14.95 -12.09 13.52
CA THR A 497 -14.67 -13.33 14.27
C THR A 497 -14.02 -13.12 15.65
N GLY A 498 -13.76 -11.89 16.08
CA GLY A 498 -13.21 -11.59 17.41
C GLY A 498 -14.30 -11.28 18.44
N VAL A 499 -13.92 -11.25 19.73
CA VAL A 499 -14.84 -10.96 20.83
C VAL A 499 -14.97 -9.45 21.04
N LEU A 500 -16.21 -8.98 21.25
CA LEU A 500 -16.48 -7.63 21.73
C LEU A 500 -16.69 -7.65 23.25
N LYS A 501 -16.01 -6.75 23.97
CA LYS A 501 -16.16 -6.56 25.42
C LYS A 501 -16.24 -5.08 25.75
N CYS A 502 -17.23 -4.70 26.55
CA CYS A 502 -17.32 -3.38 27.16
C CYS A 502 -17.56 -3.58 28.67
N ASP A 503 -16.70 -3.02 29.52
CA ASP A 503 -16.88 -3.04 30.98
C ASP A 503 -17.67 -1.82 31.49
N SER A 504 -18.36 -1.12 30.59
CA SER A 504 -19.08 0.13 30.86
C SER A 504 -20.57 -0.05 30.58
N ASN A 505 -21.43 0.57 31.39
CA ASN A 505 -22.87 0.56 31.15
C ASN A 505 -23.21 1.48 29.97
N LEU A 506 -23.66 0.90 28.86
CA LEU A 506 -24.11 1.64 27.68
C LEU A 506 -25.61 1.92 27.77
N ILE A 507 -26.00 3.16 27.46
CA ILE A 507 -27.38 3.61 27.27
C ILE A 507 -27.81 3.20 25.84
N ASP A 508 -29.08 2.82 25.66
CA ASP A 508 -29.67 2.39 24.38
C ASP A 508 -28.83 1.31 23.66
N ALA A 509 -28.27 0.40 24.44
CA ALA A 509 -27.32 -0.60 23.97
C ALA A 509 -27.97 -1.72 23.15
N GLU A 510 -27.44 -1.98 21.95
CA GLU A 510 -27.71 -3.22 21.22
C GLU A 510 -26.42 -4.03 21.10
N VAL A 511 -26.42 -5.25 21.65
CA VAL A 511 -25.25 -6.14 21.66
C VAL A 511 -25.59 -7.46 20.98
N ARG A 512 -24.79 -7.81 19.98
CA ARG A 512 -24.81 -9.09 19.25
C ARG A 512 -23.46 -9.78 19.44
N SER A 513 -23.33 -11.03 19.01
CA SER A 513 -22.09 -11.83 19.17
C SER A 513 -20.85 -11.20 18.54
N ASN A 514 -21.05 -10.35 17.52
CA ASN A 514 -19.99 -9.84 16.65
C ASN A 514 -20.11 -8.31 16.38
N TRP A 515 -21.15 -7.65 16.91
CA TRP A 515 -21.41 -6.22 16.75
C TRP A 515 -22.04 -5.64 18.02
N MET A 516 -21.71 -4.39 18.36
CA MET A 516 -22.17 -3.66 19.54
C MET A 516 -22.37 -2.19 19.19
N SER A 517 -23.51 -1.63 19.60
CA SER A 517 -23.80 -0.20 19.54
C SER A 517 -24.39 0.30 20.86
N GLY A 518 -24.22 1.58 21.15
CA GLY A 518 -24.80 2.24 22.32
C GLY A 518 -24.15 3.58 22.64
N ILE A 519 -24.66 4.25 23.68
CA ILE A 519 -24.19 5.57 24.14
C ILE A 519 -23.49 5.41 25.50
N LEU A 520 -22.21 5.76 25.58
CA LEU A 520 -21.49 5.92 26.83
C LEU A 520 -21.73 7.33 27.37
N ASN A 521 -22.42 7.42 28.51
CA ASN A 521 -22.83 8.65 29.23
C ASN A 521 -23.74 9.63 28.45
N ALA A 522 -23.30 10.17 27.31
CA ALA A 522 -24.07 11.07 26.44
C ALA A 522 -23.45 11.11 25.02
N PRO A 523 -24.22 11.35 23.94
CA PRO A 523 -23.71 11.27 22.56
C PRO A 523 -23.00 12.56 22.12
N LYS A 524 -21.84 12.88 22.72
CA LYS A 524 -21.04 14.07 22.33
C LYS A 524 -19.97 13.80 21.27
N ALA A 525 -19.39 12.62 21.24
CA ALA A 525 -18.41 12.18 20.24
C ALA A 525 -18.83 10.84 19.61
N ASN A 526 -18.21 10.44 18.50
CA ASN A 526 -18.52 9.21 17.78
C ASN A 526 -17.28 8.30 17.67
N LEU A 527 -17.38 7.08 18.21
CA LEU A 527 -16.35 6.05 18.14
C LEU A 527 -16.79 4.93 17.21
N ARG A 528 -16.05 4.71 16.11
CA ARG A 528 -16.26 3.60 15.19
C ARG A 528 -15.07 2.66 15.20
N LEU A 529 -15.30 1.41 15.59
CA LEU A 529 -14.26 0.41 15.85
C LEU A 529 -14.53 -0.84 15.02
N ASN A 530 -13.75 -1.09 13.98
CA ASN A 530 -13.88 -2.26 13.11
C ASN A 530 -12.67 -3.19 13.22
N SER A 531 -12.91 -4.48 13.39
CA SER A 531 -11.94 -5.54 13.17
C SER A 531 -12.49 -6.61 12.23
N ILE A 532 -11.62 -7.43 11.64
CA ILE A 532 -12.06 -8.67 10.98
C ILE A 532 -11.87 -9.85 11.93
N SER A 533 -10.65 -10.06 12.46
CA SER A 533 -10.35 -11.23 13.32
C SER A 533 -9.78 -10.88 14.70
N GLY A 534 -9.77 -9.62 15.10
CA GLY A 534 -9.29 -9.18 16.41
C GLY A 534 -10.42 -8.84 17.38
N ASN A 535 -10.11 -8.87 18.67
CA ASN A 535 -11.02 -8.49 19.74
C ASN A 535 -11.15 -6.97 19.82
N ILE A 536 -12.29 -6.48 20.31
CA ILE A 536 -12.48 -5.05 20.64
C ILE A 536 -12.86 -4.96 22.11
N VAL A 537 -12.02 -4.29 22.89
CA VAL A 537 -12.15 -4.19 24.35
C VAL A 537 -12.22 -2.72 24.75
N LEU A 538 -13.33 -2.33 25.36
CA LEU A 538 -13.54 -1.01 25.94
C LEU A 538 -13.59 -1.13 27.46
N THR A 539 -12.63 -0.50 28.13
CA THR A 539 -12.56 -0.40 29.59
C THR A 539 -12.63 1.06 30.01
N HIS A 540 -13.17 1.33 31.19
CA HIS A 540 -12.83 2.59 31.85
C HIS A 540 -11.38 2.54 32.34
N ALA A 541 -10.69 3.67 32.30
CA ALA A 541 -9.47 3.89 33.06
C ALA A 541 -9.81 3.78 34.55
N ASN A 542 -9.55 2.60 35.14
CA ASN A 542 -9.79 2.37 36.56
C ASN A 542 -9.09 3.48 37.35
N ARG A 543 -9.83 4.13 38.27
CA ARG A 543 -9.20 4.95 39.32
C ARG A 543 -8.21 4.05 40.03
N GLY A 544 -6.92 4.22 39.74
CA GLY A 544 -5.87 3.45 40.40
C GLY A 544 -6.08 3.58 41.90
N GLU A 545 -6.07 2.45 42.61
CA GLU A 545 -6.09 2.49 44.06
C GLU A 545 -4.93 3.39 44.49
N VAL A 546 -5.26 4.58 45.02
CA VAL A 546 -4.27 5.46 45.62
C VAL A 546 -3.88 4.78 46.93
N VAL A 547 -2.96 3.82 46.81
CA VAL A 547 -2.30 3.15 47.91
C VAL A 547 -1.70 4.26 48.75
N LYS A 548 -2.39 4.58 49.85
CA LYS A 548 -1.99 5.64 50.77
C LYS A 548 -0.71 5.21 51.45
N GLN A 549 0.42 5.49 50.77
CA GLN A 549 1.76 5.25 51.26
C GLN A 549 1.87 6.00 52.59
N LYS A 550 1.82 5.22 53.67
CA LYS A 550 1.51 5.75 54.99
C LYS A 550 2.79 6.34 55.56
N ASP A 551 2.94 7.66 55.39
CA ASP A 551 4.11 8.40 55.87
C ASP A 551 4.42 8.05 57.33
N LYS A 552 5.52 7.33 57.53
CA LYS A 552 6.14 7.13 58.84
C LYS A 552 7.07 8.30 59.12
N THR A 553 6.50 9.49 59.26
CA THR A 553 7.19 10.61 59.93
C THR A 553 7.45 10.21 61.37
N ALA A 554 8.67 9.75 61.64
CA ALA A 554 9.10 9.40 62.98
C ALA A 554 9.27 10.68 63.81
N THR A 555 8.38 10.90 64.79
CA THR A 555 8.58 11.90 65.83
C THR A 555 9.75 11.48 66.71
N ALA A 556 10.90 12.10 66.49
CA ALA A 556 11.98 12.15 67.47
C ALA A 556 11.66 13.28 68.48
N THR A 557 11.47 12.91 69.74
CA THR A 557 11.48 13.85 70.88
C THR A 557 12.60 13.46 71.82
N SER A 558 13.17 14.48 72.47
CA SER A 558 14.22 14.44 73.49
C SER A 558 14.08 13.34 74.55
#